data_AF-A0AAD5T2Z3-F1
#
_entry.id   AF-A0AAD5T2Z3-F1
#
_cell.length_a   1.000
_cell.length_b   1.000
_cell.length_c   1.000
_cell.angle_alpha   90.00
_cell.angle_beta   90.00
_cell.angle_gamma   90.00
#
_symmetry.space_group_name_H-M   'P 1'
#
loop_
_entity.id
_entity.type
_entity.pdbx_description
1 polymer ?
#
loop_
_entity_poly.entity_id
_entity_poly.type
_entity_poly.pdbx_seq_one_letter_code
_entity_poly.pdbx_strand_id
1 'polypeptide(L)'
;MNASDILKDDKRSSRTSTSDLANSQHKSAGNLHRSLKGSLGSLHALDRRAMLGNGSNGSVLSEWNYVLGQPASSSGAPSVIERASMSGYSYATKKTGRGNNVFREPTFQGIFRPKFIKRETSEVYCVKFSPDDEYLAAGLGSSAVQIYSTTSNEMVRTLEPPPETGQDLFPCTTVTFRPDLKTFRNKNILVAGFADGRIIHWHYTSGQLISSISEPSVQINCVAYQNIGLSNDQPAGICNYFASAASDSFVRIYDAQTHAKILEMNRGQGTDAAGHSSRVFSVKFHPSDTNMLISGGWDNTIQFWDIRVGHSVRAIYGPHICGTDALDISPDGSLILAASFAKSDQLQTYDYATGRLVDTLAWSVMDGERRCSLLYSGSFGRRAAGSNGGGVVVAGGCGAFNEVKMFSLATGRAVGVAHGFTHSVYSVALSNNERMVAVGGAFKSVYGYDIDQHAQTTDIVY
;
A
#
# COMPACT_ATOMS: atom_id res chain seq x y z
N MET A 1 -20.13 36.60 58.22
CA MET A 1 -20.11 35.94 59.54
C MET A 1 -19.74 34.49 59.27
N ASN A 2 -18.43 34.21 59.28
CA ASN A 2 -17.67 33.45 60.31
C ASN A 2 -17.84 31.93 60.09
N ALA A 3 -16.83 31.18 59.64
CA ALA A 3 -15.52 30.91 60.23
C ALA A 3 -15.57 30.16 61.59
N SER A 4 -15.02 28.93 61.51
CA SER A 4 -14.24 28.18 62.51
C SER A 4 -14.95 27.53 63.73
N ASP A 5 -14.68 26.22 63.89
CA ASP A 5 -13.94 25.60 65.01
C ASP A 5 -14.53 24.30 65.58
N ILE A 6 -13.62 23.55 66.26
CA ILE A 6 -13.75 22.38 67.17
C ILE A 6 -13.08 21.12 66.56
N LEU A 7 -11.78 20.83 66.72
CA LEU A 7 -10.89 20.50 67.87
C LEU A 7 -11.13 19.14 68.58
N LYS A 8 -10.03 18.35 68.60
CA LYS A 8 -9.49 17.41 69.62
C LYS A 8 -10.08 15.99 69.72
N ASP A 9 -9.31 14.92 69.48
CA ASP A 9 -8.17 14.31 70.22
C ASP A 9 -8.57 13.49 71.47
N ASP A 10 -8.38 12.16 71.40
CA ASP A 10 -7.68 11.30 72.40
C ASP A 10 -7.80 9.80 71.98
N LYS A 11 -6.70 9.13 71.59
CA LYS A 11 -5.74 8.32 72.41
C LYS A 11 -6.18 6.89 72.79
N ARG A 12 -5.42 5.90 72.28
CA ARG A 12 -4.59 4.89 73.01
C ARG A 12 -4.22 3.75 72.05
N SER A 13 -2.97 3.60 71.60
CA SER A 13 -1.76 3.08 72.27
C SER A 13 -1.65 1.54 72.34
N SER A 14 -0.71 0.97 71.58
CA SER A 14 0.38 0.10 72.07
C SER A 14 1.30 -0.21 70.87
N ARG A 15 2.48 0.41 70.81
CA ARG A 15 3.77 -0.01 71.41
C ARG A 15 4.52 -0.99 70.49
N THR A 16 5.54 -0.50 69.77
CA THR A 16 6.99 -0.58 70.10
C THR A 16 7.60 -1.91 69.65
N SER A 17 8.76 -2.00 69.02
CA SER A 17 9.83 -1.03 68.78
C SER A 17 10.97 -1.75 68.04
N THR A 18 11.66 -1.02 67.16
CA THR A 18 13.14 -0.90 67.02
C THR A 18 13.96 -2.18 66.85
N SER A 19 14.98 -2.27 66.00
CA SER A 19 16.09 -1.33 65.74
C SER A 19 16.90 -1.96 64.58
N ASP A 20 17.09 -1.28 63.47
CA ASP A 20 18.22 -0.37 63.18
C ASP A 20 19.49 -1.04 62.60
N LEU A 21 19.86 -0.51 61.43
CA LEU A 21 21.20 -0.05 61.01
C LEU A 21 22.31 -1.11 60.82
N ALA A 22 23.24 -1.00 59.87
CA ALA A 22 23.53 -0.05 58.80
C ALA A 22 24.60 -0.65 57.86
N ASN A 23 24.74 -0.05 56.67
CA ASN A 23 25.95 0.17 55.86
C ASN A 23 27.22 -0.69 56.11
N SER A 24 27.82 -1.21 55.02
CA SER A 24 29.04 -0.61 54.45
C SER A 24 29.49 -1.31 53.15
N GLN A 25 30.37 -0.63 52.42
CA GLN A 25 30.91 -0.92 51.10
C GLN A 25 32.06 -1.95 51.06
N HIS A 26 32.36 -2.38 49.83
CA HIS A 26 33.68 -2.69 49.24
C HIS A 26 34.26 -4.13 49.21
N LYS A 27 34.59 -4.51 47.95
CA LYS A 27 35.79 -5.24 47.43
C LYS A 27 35.81 -6.78 47.31
N SER A 28 35.76 -7.20 46.03
CA SER A 28 36.69 -8.06 45.26
C SER A 28 37.02 -9.51 45.65
N ALA A 29 36.78 -10.37 44.64
CA ALA A 29 37.62 -11.44 44.10
C ALA A 29 37.82 -12.76 44.87
N GLY A 30 37.62 -13.89 44.16
CA GLY A 30 38.15 -15.19 44.54
C GLY A 30 37.38 -16.39 43.98
N ASN A 31 37.84 -16.91 42.84
CA ASN A 31 37.43 -18.19 42.24
C ASN A 31 37.48 -19.36 43.24
N LEU A 32 36.58 -20.34 43.09
CA LEU A 32 36.94 -21.76 42.93
C LEU A 32 35.75 -22.65 42.53
N HIS A 33 36.08 -23.58 41.64
CA HIS A 33 35.28 -24.61 40.95
C HIS A 33 34.71 -25.72 41.86
N ARG A 34 33.47 -26.14 41.58
CA ARG A 34 32.94 -27.52 41.32
C ARG A 34 31.45 -27.59 41.72
N SER A 35 30.53 -27.76 40.76
CA SER A 35 29.90 -29.04 40.33
C SER A 35 29.11 -29.71 41.48
N LEU A 36 27.80 -30.01 41.42
CA LEU A 36 26.84 -30.27 40.33
C LEU A 36 25.39 -30.16 40.89
N LYS A 37 24.48 -29.74 40.00
CA LYS A 37 23.04 -30.12 39.84
C LYS A 37 22.02 -29.83 40.96
N GLY A 38 21.02 -29.01 40.61
CA GLY A 38 19.71 -29.02 41.26
C GLY A 38 18.78 -27.84 40.92
N SER A 39 18.28 -27.80 39.67
CA SER A 39 16.97 -27.23 39.25
C SER A 39 16.57 -25.79 39.67
N LEU A 40 16.66 -24.85 38.72
CA LEU A 40 15.69 -23.75 38.55
C LEU A 40 15.76 -23.25 37.10
N GLY A 41 14.67 -23.41 36.36
CA GLY A 41 14.57 -23.03 34.94
C GLY A 41 14.24 -21.56 34.77
N SER A 42 15.17 -20.82 34.17
CA SER A 42 14.94 -19.56 33.47
C SER A 42 16.06 -19.34 32.44
N LEU A 43 15.65 -18.90 31.25
CA LEU A 43 16.42 -18.43 30.08
C LEU A 43 17.32 -19.40 29.27
N HIS A 44 17.08 -19.41 27.95
CA HIS A 44 18.05 -19.46 26.84
C HIS A 44 17.25 -19.04 25.57
N ALA A 45 17.62 -18.09 24.69
CA ALA A 45 18.90 -17.54 24.27
C ALA A 45 19.94 -18.61 23.91
N LEU A 46 19.73 -19.28 22.78
CA LEU A 46 20.70 -20.05 21.99
C LEU A 46 20.26 -19.88 20.53
N ASP A 47 20.92 -19.03 19.74
CA ASP A 47 22.16 -19.31 19.00
C ASP A 47 22.09 -20.62 18.18
N ARG A 48 21.92 -20.47 16.87
CA ARG A 48 22.19 -21.52 15.87
C ARG A 48 22.92 -20.89 14.69
N ARG A 49 24.22 -20.72 14.86
CA ARG A 49 25.18 -20.59 13.77
C ARG A 49 26.08 -21.83 13.74
N ALA A 50 25.58 -22.94 13.20
CA ALA A 50 26.39 -24.08 12.77
C ALA A 50 25.56 -25.10 11.97
N MET A 51 25.28 -24.79 10.71
CA MET A 51 25.13 -25.77 9.63
C MET A 51 25.55 -25.09 8.32
N LEU A 52 26.86 -24.88 8.15
CA LEU A 52 27.46 -24.54 6.86
C LEU A 52 28.10 -25.81 6.29
N GLY A 53 27.42 -26.41 5.32
CA GLY A 53 28.04 -27.18 4.25
C GLY A 53 28.10 -26.28 3.02
N ASN A 54 29.31 -26.06 2.50
CA ASN A 54 29.69 -25.16 1.42
C ASN A 54 28.74 -25.04 0.22
N GLY A 55 28.57 -23.80 -0.28
CA GLY A 55 28.33 -23.56 -1.70
C GLY A 55 27.49 -22.32 -2.06
N SER A 56 28.18 -21.21 -2.35
CA SER A 56 27.73 -19.98 -3.05
C SER A 56 26.86 -18.96 -2.30
N ASN A 57 27.35 -17.71 -2.34
CA ASN A 57 26.75 -16.50 -1.77
C ASN A 57 25.35 -16.23 -2.35
N GLY A 58 24.32 -16.26 -1.50
CA GLY A 58 22.96 -15.79 -1.82
C GLY A 58 22.63 -14.53 -1.04
N SER A 59 22.25 -13.46 -1.75
CA SER A 59 21.84 -12.17 -1.21
C SER A 59 20.47 -12.24 -0.53
N VAL A 60 20.22 -11.29 0.38
CA VAL A 60 19.03 -11.14 1.24
C VAL A 60 17.74 -10.79 0.46
N LEU A 61 17.74 -10.92 -0.88
CA LEU A 61 16.62 -10.64 -1.79
C LEU A 61 15.58 -11.78 -1.89
N SER A 62 15.64 -12.81 -1.04
CA SER A 62 14.75 -13.98 -1.11
C SER A 62 13.36 -13.78 -0.50
N GLU A 63 13.10 -12.67 0.22
CA GLU A 63 11.81 -12.49 0.91
C GLU A 63 10.70 -11.84 0.07
N TRP A 64 11.04 -11.02 -0.94
CA TRP A 64 10.07 -10.63 -1.99
C TRP A 64 9.72 -11.80 -2.91
N ASN A 65 10.62 -12.78 -3.05
CA ASN A 65 10.36 -14.03 -3.78
C ASN A 65 9.53 -15.05 -2.97
N TYR A 66 9.36 -14.88 -1.66
CA TYR A 66 8.36 -15.66 -0.91
C TYR A 66 6.95 -15.09 -1.07
N VAL A 67 6.85 -13.80 -1.40
CA VAL A 67 5.59 -13.10 -1.75
C VAL A 67 5.23 -13.32 -3.23
N LEU A 68 6.18 -13.74 -4.08
CA LEU A 68 6.02 -14.01 -5.50
C LEU A 68 6.43 -15.47 -5.79
N GLY A 69 5.48 -16.39 -5.79
CA GLY A 69 5.70 -17.85 -5.84
C GLY A 69 6.84 -18.32 -6.75
N GLN A 70 7.73 -19.16 -6.20
CA GLN A 70 8.74 -19.90 -6.96
C GLN A 70 8.10 -20.81 -8.02
N PRO A 71 8.77 -21.02 -9.17
CA PRO A 71 8.34 -21.99 -10.17
C PRO A 71 8.44 -23.40 -9.59
N ALA A 72 7.44 -24.22 -9.86
CA ALA A 72 7.43 -25.63 -9.47
C ALA A 72 8.68 -26.34 -10.02
N SER A 73 9.66 -26.62 -9.15
CA SER A 73 10.73 -27.55 -9.44
C SER A 73 10.19 -28.98 -9.35
N SER A 74 10.01 -29.59 -10.52
CA SER A 74 10.15 -31.03 -10.82
C SER A 74 9.71 -32.03 -9.74
N SER A 75 8.47 -32.50 -9.84
CA SER A 75 8.17 -33.95 -9.77
C SER A 75 6.74 -34.23 -10.24
N GLY A 76 6.60 -34.97 -11.34
CA GLY A 76 5.34 -35.58 -11.77
C GLY A 76 4.60 -34.82 -12.87
N ALA A 77 5.10 -34.90 -14.11
CA ALA A 77 4.30 -34.56 -15.29
C ALA A 77 3.14 -35.56 -15.45
N PRO A 78 1.89 -35.10 -15.70
CA PRO A 78 0.97 -35.84 -16.53
C PRO A 78 1.10 -35.35 -17.97
N SER A 79 1.26 -36.33 -18.84
CA SER A 79 1.43 -36.26 -20.28
C SER A 79 0.33 -35.49 -21.02
N VAL A 80 0.75 -34.91 -22.15
CA VAL A 80 -0.01 -34.59 -23.36
C VAL A 80 -1.41 -35.24 -23.40
N ILE A 81 -2.45 -34.41 -23.42
CA ILE A 81 -3.75 -34.78 -23.98
C ILE A 81 -4.11 -33.74 -25.05
N GLU A 82 -4.54 -34.29 -26.17
CA GLU A 82 -4.64 -33.73 -27.51
C GLU A 82 -5.57 -32.53 -27.65
N ARG A 83 -5.30 -31.78 -28.73
CA ARG A 83 -6.20 -30.82 -29.37
C ARG A 83 -7.61 -31.40 -29.50
N ALA A 84 -8.57 -30.77 -28.81
CA ALA A 84 -9.95 -30.73 -29.27
C ALA A 84 -10.21 -29.39 -29.99
N SER A 85 -10.84 -29.49 -31.14
CA SER A 85 -11.09 -28.48 -32.15
C SER A 85 -11.70 -27.16 -31.63
N MET A 86 -11.00 -26.05 -31.89
CA MET A 86 -11.61 -24.71 -31.91
C MET A 86 -12.45 -24.57 -33.19
N SER A 87 -13.77 -24.66 -33.05
CA SER A 87 -14.70 -24.10 -34.04
C SER A 87 -15.48 -22.98 -33.36
N GLY A 88 -15.18 -21.73 -33.73
CA GLY A 88 -16.13 -20.63 -33.54
C GLY A 88 -15.69 -19.39 -32.77
N TYR A 89 -14.43 -18.95 -32.79
CA TYR A 89 -14.12 -17.55 -32.40
C TYR A 89 -13.04 -16.94 -33.30
N SER A 90 -13.45 -16.02 -34.17
CA SER A 90 -12.58 -15.20 -35.02
C SER A 90 -12.13 -13.96 -34.24
N TYR A 91 -11.03 -14.06 -33.50
CA TYR A 91 -10.30 -12.88 -33.01
C TYR A 91 -9.38 -12.38 -34.12
N ALA A 92 -9.71 -11.25 -34.74
CA ALA A 92 -8.86 -10.62 -35.74
C ALA A 92 -7.66 -9.97 -35.04
N THR A 93 -6.61 -10.75 -34.80
CA THR A 93 -5.31 -10.28 -34.33
C THR A 93 -4.57 -9.58 -35.47
N LYS A 94 -4.12 -8.34 -35.29
CA LYS A 94 -3.17 -7.74 -36.23
C LYS A 94 -1.81 -8.42 -36.03
N LYS A 95 -1.51 -9.40 -36.89
CA LYS A 95 -0.23 -10.11 -36.89
C LYS A 95 0.84 -9.20 -37.49
N THR A 96 1.82 -8.80 -36.69
CA THR A 96 3.08 -8.23 -37.20
C THR A 96 4.24 -9.10 -36.74
N GLY A 97 4.89 -9.78 -37.70
CA GLY A 97 6.21 -10.40 -37.54
C GLY A 97 6.24 -11.90 -37.20
N ARG A 98 6.88 -12.70 -38.07
CA ARG A 98 7.29 -14.08 -37.79
C ARG A 98 8.63 -14.08 -37.05
N GLY A 99 8.65 -14.57 -35.81
CA GLY A 99 9.85 -14.81 -35.02
C GLY A 99 9.45 -15.29 -33.62
N ASN A 100 10.08 -16.36 -33.12
CA ASN A 100 9.64 -17.17 -31.97
C ASN A 100 9.72 -16.50 -30.57
N ASN A 101 9.67 -15.17 -30.49
CA ASN A 101 9.42 -14.41 -29.26
C ASN A 101 8.56 -13.20 -29.62
N VAL A 102 7.29 -13.46 -29.95
CA VAL A 102 6.33 -12.40 -30.31
C VAL A 102 5.90 -11.72 -29.01
N PHE A 103 6.46 -10.53 -28.75
CA PHE A 103 5.87 -9.59 -27.80
C PHE A 103 4.42 -9.33 -28.24
N ARG A 104 3.45 -9.76 -27.44
CA ARG A 104 2.04 -9.51 -27.69
C ARG A 104 1.62 -8.33 -26.81
N GLU A 105 1.16 -7.28 -27.44
CA GLU A 105 0.58 -6.16 -26.72
C GLU A 105 -0.70 -6.61 -26.01
N PRO A 106 -0.99 -6.08 -24.79
CA PRO A 106 -2.25 -6.34 -24.13
C PRO A 106 -3.42 -5.93 -25.02
N THR A 107 -4.43 -6.78 -25.08
CA THR A 107 -5.67 -6.49 -25.79
C THR A 107 -6.63 -5.73 -24.88
N PHE A 108 -7.47 -4.90 -25.47
CA PHE A 108 -8.43 -4.08 -24.73
C PHE A 108 -9.84 -4.20 -25.30
N GLN A 109 -10.82 -3.92 -24.46
CA GLN A 109 -12.24 -3.94 -24.78
C GLN A 109 -12.96 -2.78 -24.07
N GLY A 110 -14.07 -2.33 -24.63
CA GLY A 110 -14.90 -1.27 -24.06
C GLY A 110 -14.28 0.11 -24.24
N ILE A 111 -14.20 0.88 -23.15
CA ILE A 111 -13.80 2.31 -23.18
C ILE A 111 -12.30 2.57 -23.27
N PHE A 112 -11.44 1.58 -23.06
CA PHE A 112 -9.99 1.79 -23.11
C PHE A 112 -9.48 1.98 -24.55
N ARG A 113 -8.52 2.87 -24.73
CA ARG A 113 -7.78 3.09 -25.99
C ARG A 113 -6.29 3.18 -25.66
N PRO A 114 -5.41 2.36 -26.27
CA PRO A 114 -3.98 2.41 -25.96
C PRO A 114 -3.41 3.76 -26.41
N LYS A 115 -2.71 4.44 -25.51
CA LYS A 115 -2.09 5.74 -25.77
C LYS A 115 -0.58 5.62 -25.92
N PHE A 116 0.08 4.97 -24.97
CA PHE A 116 1.53 4.77 -25.00
C PHE A 116 1.96 3.52 -24.24
N ILE A 117 3.17 3.04 -24.56
CA ILE A 117 3.88 2.00 -23.83
C ILE A 117 5.31 2.49 -23.65
N LYS A 118 5.78 2.57 -22.40
CA LYS A 118 7.19 2.88 -22.08
C LYS A 118 7.83 1.68 -21.44
N ARG A 119 8.94 1.23 -22.02
CA ARG A 119 9.66 0.03 -21.58
C ARG A 119 10.72 0.43 -20.59
N GLU A 120 10.74 -0.29 -19.47
CA GLU A 120 11.65 -0.06 -18.38
C GLU A 120 12.67 -1.18 -18.23
N THR A 121 13.77 -0.85 -17.55
CA THR A 121 14.84 -1.80 -17.24
C THR A 121 14.47 -2.73 -16.08
N SER A 122 13.51 -2.32 -15.24
CA SER A 122 13.04 -3.03 -14.06
C SER A 122 11.50 -2.95 -13.94
N GLU A 123 10.96 -3.74 -13.03
CA GLU A 123 9.56 -3.82 -12.66
C GLU A 123 9.05 -2.45 -12.20
N VAL A 124 7.77 -2.17 -12.50
CA VAL A 124 7.10 -0.95 -12.08
C VAL A 124 6.18 -1.30 -10.91
N TYR A 125 6.54 -0.87 -9.71
CA TYR A 125 5.79 -1.20 -8.49
C TYR A 125 4.61 -0.27 -8.25
N CYS A 126 4.76 1.01 -8.60
CA CYS A 126 3.77 2.03 -8.33
C CYS A 126 3.68 3.03 -9.49
N VAL A 127 2.46 3.44 -9.83
CA VAL A 127 2.21 4.55 -10.77
C VAL A 127 1.21 5.53 -10.15
N LYS A 128 1.42 6.84 -10.32
CA LYS A 128 0.49 7.89 -9.86
C LYS A 128 0.48 9.10 -10.77
N PHE A 129 -0.70 9.68 -11.00
CA PHE A 129 -0.84 10.97 -11.66
C PHE A 129 -0.58 12.11 -10.68
N SER A 130 -0.03 13.21 -11.21
CA SER A 130 0.08 14.46 -10.48
C SER A 130 -1.31 15.09 -10.23
N PRO A 131 -1.46 16.00 -9.25
CA PRO A 131 -2.75 16.62 -8.94
C PRO A 131 -3.39 17.37 -10.11
N ASP A 132 -2.58 17.89 -11.03
CA ASP A 132 -2.99 18.59 -12.25
C ASP A 132 -3.14 17.68 -13.48
N ASP A 133 -2.90 16.37 -13.35
CA ASP A 133 -2.84 15.39 -14.44
C ASP A 133 -1.79 15.68 -15.54
N GLU A 134 -0.86 16.62 -15.35
CA GLU A 134 0.19 16.93 -16.34
C GLU A 134 1.34 15.91 -16.36
N TYR A 135 1.56 15.24 -15.23
CA TYR A 135 2.64 14.30 -15.03
C TYR A 135 2.15 12.95 -14.50
N LEU A 136 2.91 11.91 -14.82
CA LEU A 136 2.77 10.55 -14.29
C LEU A 136 4.10 10.14 -13.67
N ALA A 137 4.10 9.80 -12.38
CA ALA A 137 5.25 9.22 -11.71
C ALA A 137 5.16 7.68 -11.74
N ALA A 138 6.30 7.03 -11.98
CA ALA A 138 6.46 5.58 -11.90
C ALA A 138 7.64 5.23 -10.98
N GLY A 139 7.38 4.45 -9.93
CA GLY A 139 8.39 3.90 -9.03
C GLY A 139 8.90 2.55 -9.53
N LEU A 140 10.21 2.43 -9.73
CA LEU A 140 10.85 1.25 -10.31
C LEU A 140 11.55 0.37 -9.28
N GLY A 141 11.72 -0.90 -9.65
CA GLY A 141 12.54 -1.85 -8.89
C GLY A 141 14.03 -1.52 -8.85
N SER A 142 14.50 -0.69 -9.79
CA SER A 142 15.88 -0.19 -9.83
C SER A 142 16.18 0.95 -8.86
N SER A 143 15.25 1.28 -7.94
CA SER A 143 15.23 2.46 -7.06
C SER A 143 14.92 3.80 -7.74
N ALA A 144 14.95 3.85 -9.06
CA ALA A 144 14.63 5.08 -9.79
C ALA A 144 13.12 5.41 -9.73
N VAL A 145 12.81 6.70 -9.68
CA VAL A 145 11.45 7.22 -9.88
C VAL A 145 11.43 8.04 -11.15
N GLN A 146 10.68 7.61 -12.14
CA GLN A 146 10.58 8.29 -13.42
C GLN A 146 9.32 9.15 -13.49
N ILE A 147 9.46 10.32 -14.11
CA ILE A 147 8.39 11.27 -14.36
C ILE A 147 8.16 11.36 -15.86
N TYR A 148 6.93 11.09 -16.27
CA TYR A 148 6.44 11.19 -17.63
C TYR A 148 5.51 12.38 -17.77
N SER A 149 5.53 13.07 -18.91
CA SER A 149 4.48 14.03 -19.25
C SER A 149 3.31 13.29 -19.86
N THR A 150 2.08 13.58 -19.41
CA THR A 150 0.86 12.93 -19.92
C THR A 150 0.45 13.44 -21.30
N THR A 151 0.92 14.64 -21.68
CA THR A 151 0.63 15.28 -22.97
C THR A 151 1.57 14.77 -24.06
N SER A 152 2.89 14.81 -23.82
CA SER A 152 3.87 14.32 -24.80
C SER A 152 4.08 12.81 -24.73
N ASN A 153 3.67 12.18 -23.63
CA ASN A 153 3.98 10.80 -23.28
C ASN A 153 5.50 10.53 -23.23
N GLU A 154 6.34 11.54 -23.02
CA GLU A 154 7.79 11.37 -22.92
C GLU A 154 8.29 11.42 -21.49
N MET A 155 9.40 10.72 -21.24
CA MET A 155 10.09 10.77 -19.96
C MET A 155 10.74 12.15 -19.81
N VAL A 156 10.31 12.89 -18.79
CA VAL A 156 10.81 14.23 -18.48
C VAL A 156 12.03 14.15 -17.57
N ARG A 157 12.00 13.25 -16.59
CA ARG A 157 13.05 13.17 -15.57
C ARG A 157 13.09 11.79 -14.91
N THR A 158 14.30 11.42 -14.49
CA THR A 158 14.55 10.33 -13.55
C THR A 158 15.05 10.93 -12.23
N LEU A 159 14.44 10.54 -11.12
CA LEU A 159 14.83 10.89 -9.76
C LEU A 159 15.46 9.64 -9.14
N GLU A 160 16.73 9.74 -8.75
CA GLU A 160 17.44 8.66 -8.11
C GLU A 160 17.71 9.01 -6.65
N PRO A 161 17.54 8.05 -5.73
CA PRO A 161 17.93 8.25 -4.35
C PRO A 161 19.45 8.45 -4.25
N PRO A 162 19.94 9.27 -3.30
CA PRO A 162 21.37 9.38 -3.04
C PRO A 162 21.96 7.99 -2.74
N PRO A 163 23.12 7.63 -3.33
CA PRO A 163 23.73 6.33 -3.09
C PRO A 163 24.10 6.20 -1.61
N GLU A 164 23.74 5.07 -1.01
CA GLU A 164 24.30 4.71 0.29
C GLU A 164 25.63 4.00 0.08
N THR A 165 26.62 4.35 0.89
CA THR A 165 27.91 3.66 0.93
C THR A 165 27.71 2.16 1.12
N GLY A 166 27.90 1.39 0.04
CA GLY A 166 28.05 -0.06 0.08
C GLY A 166 26.77 -0.90 0.16
N GLN A 167 25.59 -0.37 -0.17
CA GLN A 167 24.34 -1.15 -0.22
C GLN A 167 23.81 -1.37 -1.64
N ASP A 168 23.13 -2.49 -1.82
CA ASP A 168 22.35 -2.84 -3.01
C ASP A 168 21.22 -1.81 -3.23
N LEU A 169 20.85 -1.55 -4.49
CA LEU A 169 19.72 -0.69 -4.82
C LEU A 169 18.41 -1.36 -4.39
N PHE A 170 17.62 -0.68 -3.56
CA PHE A 170 16.32 -1.18 -3.11
C PHE A 170 15.16 -0.59 -3.94
N PRO A 171 14.11 -1.39 -4.21
CA PRO A 171 13.01 -0.96 -5.04
C PRO A 171 12.24 0.22 -4.42
N CYS A 172 11.77 1.12 -5.29
CA CYS A 172 10.77 2.12 -4.93
C CYS A 172 9.39 1.44 -4.89
N THR A 173 8.81 1.34 -3.70
CA THR A 173 7.56 0.59 -3.46
C THR A 173 6.32 1.46 -3.65
N THR A 174 6.43 2.76 -3.41
CA THR A 174 5.31 3.70 -3.42
C THR A 174 5.77 5.08 -3.85
N VAL A 175 4.94 5.77 -4.63
CA VAL A 175 5.09 7.19 -4.94
C VAL A 175 3.78 7.90 -4.64
N THR A 176 3.86 9.14 -4.16
CA THR A 176 2.70 10.00 -4.03
C THR A 176 3.08 11.45 -4.27
N PHE A 177 2.23 12.18 -4.99
CA PHE A 177 2.37 13.62 -5.12
C PHE A 177 1.83 14.30 -3.88
N ARG A 178 2.50 15.38 -3.47
CA ARG A 178 1.94 16.31 -2.51
C ARG A 178 0.80 17.09 -3.18
N PRO A 179 -0.36 17.22 -2.55
CA PRO A 179 -1.44 18.07 -3.07
C PRO A 179 -0.99 19.52 -3.27
N ASP A 180 -1.38 20.16 -4.38
CA ASP A 180 -1.10 21.58 -4.63
C ASP A 180 -2.08 22.47 -3.86
N LEU A 181 -1.77 22.70 -2.58
CA LEU A 181 -2.55 23.55 -1.70
C LEU A 181 -1.84 24.88 -1.48
N LYS A 182 -2.61 25.98 -1.40
CA LYS A 182 -2.08 27.34 -1.20
C LYS A 182 -1.24 27.51 0.07
N THR A 183 -1.41 26.62 1.05
CA THR A 183 -0.67 26.61 2.31
C THR A 183 0.80 26.22 2.14
N PHE A 184 1.14 25.49 1.08
CA PHE A 184 2.51 25.06 0.83
C PHE A 184 3.30 26.10 0.05
N ARG A 185 4.46 26.49 0.60
CA ARG A 185 5.40 27.39 -0.07
C ARG A 185 6.07 26.73 -1.27
N ASN A 186 6.37 25.43 -1.13
CA ASN A 186 7.02 24.64 -2.17
C ASN A 186 5.97 23.85 -2.93
N LYS A 187 5.81 24.19 -4.22
CA LYS A 187 5.01 23.42 -5.16
C LYS A 187 5.81 22.25 -5.72
N ASN A 188 5.13 21.36 -6.42
CA ASN A 188 5.74 20.29 -7.21
C ASN A 188 6.61 19.33 -6.38
N ILE A 189 6.06 18.85 -5.26
CA ILE A 189 6.71 17.87 -4.39
C ILE A 189 6.19 16.48 -4.68
N LEU A 190 7.12 15.54 -4.87
CA LEU A 190 6.87 14.12 -4.94
C LEU A 190 7.56 13.43 -3.77
N VAL A 191 6.87 12.47 -3.16
CA VAL A 191 7.45 11.59 -2.16
C VAL A 191 7.49 10.17 -2.68
N ALA A 192 8.59 9.48 -2.43
CA ALA A 192 8.68 8.05 -2.66
C ALA A 192 9.13 7.33 -1.40
N GLY A 193 8.53 6.15 -1.18
CA GLY A 193 8.95 5.19 -0.18
C GLY A 193 9.73 4.05 -0.81
N PHE A 194 10.68 3.52 -0.04
CA PHE A 194 11.62 2.50 -0.49
C PHE A 194 11.62 1.29 0.43
N ALA A 195 11.99 0.14 -0.12
CA ALA A 195 12.11 -1.09 0.65
C ALA A 195 13.27 -1.08 1.67
N ASP A 196 14.19 -0.12 1.59
CA ASP A 196 15.26 0.08 2.60
C ASP A 196 14.80 0.87 3.84
N GLY A 197 13.53 1.31 3.87
CA GLY A 197 12.98 2.09 4.97
C GLY A 197 13.06 3.60 4.76
N ARG A 198 13.54 4.07 3.61
CA ARG A 198 13.60 5.51 3.31
C ARG A 198 12.30 6.06 2.78
N ILE A 199 12.03 7.30 3.16
CA ILE A 199 11.01 8.15 2.58
C ILE A 199 11.71 9.42 2.10
N ILE A 200 11.74 9.61 0.78
CA ILE A 200 12.50 10.69 0.17
C ILE A 200 11.54 11.66 -0.52
N HIS A 201 11.78 12.94 -0.32
CA HIS A 201 11.03 14.03 -0.92
C HIS A 201 11.87 14.73 -1.98
N TRP A 202 11.32 14.91 -3.18
CA TRP A 202 11.93 15.66 -4.27
C TRP A 202 11.03 16.79 -4.72
N HIS A 203 11.66 17.85 -5.21
CA HIS A 203 11.02 18.76 -6.14
C HIS A 203 11.10 18.15 -7.55
N TYR A 204 10.02 17.55 -8.05
CA TYR A 204 10.09 16.68 -9.23
C TYR A 204 10.37 17.43 -10.54
N THR A 205 10.11 18.74 -10.62
CA THR A 205 10.44 19.53 -11.81
C THR A 205 11.94 19.83 -11.89
N SER A 206 12.58 20.14 -10.75
CA SER A 206 14.02 20.50 -10.71
C SER A 206 14.92 19.30 -10.45
N GLY A 207 14.39 18.20 -9.92
CA GLY A 207 15.15 17.04 -9.47
C GLY A 207 15.88 17.24 -8.13
N GLN A 208 15.66 18.37 -7.45
CA GLN A 208 16.31 18.64 -6.18
C GLN A 208 15.74 17.76 -5.07
N LEU A 209 16.65 17.16 -4.31
CA LEU A 209 16.34 16.49 -3.06
C LEU A 209 15.98 17.52 -2.00
N ILE A 210 14.83 17.35 -1.34
CA ILE A 210 14.38 18.27 -0.28
C ILE A 210 14.68 17.68 1.09
N SER A 211 14.34 16.41 1.28
CA SER A 211 14.56 15.73 2.55
C SER A 211 14.58 14.22 2.35
N SER A 212 15.26 13.55 3.27
CA SER A 212 15.27 12.10 3.40
C SER A 212 14.97 11.75 4.85
N ILE A 213 13.99 10.86 5.04
CA ILE A 213 13.66 10.25 6.33
C ILE A 213 14.05 8.79 6.23
N SER A 214 14.62 8.23 7.28
CA SER A 214 14.97 6.82 7.35
C SER A 214 14.33 6.19 8.57
N GLU A 215 13.52 5.17 8.34
CA GLU A 215 12.99 4.29 9.38
C GLU A 215 13.79 2.98 9.31
N PRO A 216 14.78 2.76 10.20
CA PRO A 216 15.67 1.62 10.10
C PRO A 216 14.91 0.30 10.30
N SER A 217 15.33 -0.74 9.56
CA SER A 217 14.85 -2.12 9.70
C SER A 217 13.39 -2.37 9.28
N VAL A 218 12.75 -1.44 8.57
CA VAL A 218 11.42 -1.64 7.99
C VAL A 218 11.43 -1.35 6.49
N GLN A 219 10.56 -2.03 5.73
CA GLN A 219 10.34 -1.73 4.32
C GLN A 219 9.11 -0.84 4.22
N ILE A 220 9.23 0.34 3.58
CA ILE A 220 8.05 1.19 3.38
C ILE A 220 7.16 0.55 2.32
N ASN A 221 5.88 0.38 2.62
CA ASN A 221 4.90 -0.21 1.70
C ASN A 221 3.99 0.86 1.08
N CYS A 222 3.67 1.92 1.82
CA CYS A 222 2.77 2.97 1.34
C CYS A 222 3.09 4.30 2.02
N VAL A 223 3.00 5.38 1.23
CA VAL A 223 3.01 6.75 1.73
C VAL A 223 1.79 7.47 1.18
N ALA A 224 1.09 8.22 2.03
CA ALA A 224 -0.08 8.98 1.62
C ALA A 224 -0.04 10.38 2.24
N TYR A 225 -0.39 11.40 1.45
CA TYR A 225 -0.65 12.74 1.97
C TYR A 225 -2.12 12.89 2.35
N GLN A 226 -2.35 13.68 3.39
CA GLN A 226 -3.65 14.26 3.62
C GLN A 226 -4.02 15.18 2.44
N ASN A 227 -5.11 14.88 1.76
CA ASN A 227 -5.65 15.72 0.71
C ASN A 227 -7.09 16.10 1.07
N ILE A 228 -7.25 17.24 1.74
CA ILE A 228 -8.59 17.75 2.06
C ILE A 228 -9.11 18.45 0.80
N GLY A 229 -10.17 17.91 0.22
CA GLY A 229 -10.90 18.58 -0.84
C GLY A 229 -11.40 19.95 -0.37
N LEU A 230 -11.60 20.89 -1.28
CA LEU A 230 -12.21 22.19 -0.99
C LEU A 230 -13.63 21.99 -0.45
N SER A 231 -13.77 21.72 0.86
CA SER A 231 -15.05 21.82 1.54
C SER A 231 -15.34 23.31 1.78
N ASN A 232 -16.57 23.73 1.50
CA ASN A 232 -16.97 25.13 1.56
C ASN A 232 -17.01 25.72 2.99
N ASP A 233 -16.93 24.86 4.03
CA ASP A 233 -17.18 25.23 5.44
C ASP A 233 -15.96 25.13 6.36
N GLN A 234 -14.76 24.87 5.82
CA GLN A 234 -13.49 24.96 6.56
C GLN A 234 -12.48 25.77 5.73
N PRO A 235 -11.55 26.51 6.37
CA PRO A 235 -10.53 27.24 5.63
C PRO A 235 -9.78 26.27 4.72
N ALA A 236 -9.93 26.48 3.42
CA ALA A 236 -9.46 25.65 2.34
C ALA A 236 -7.98 25.21 2.51
N GLY A 237 -7.73 23.92 2.36
CA GLY A 237 -6.44 23.41 1.89
C GLY A 237 -5.31 23.39 2.92
N ILE A 238 -5.53 22.87 4.11
CA ILE A 238 -4.46 22.62 5.07
C ILE A 238 -4.11 21.12 5.06
N CYS A 239 -3.04 20.74 4.37
CA CYS A 239 -2.44 19.42 4.58
C CYS A 239 -1.39 19.54 5.68
N ASN A 240 -1.74 19.03 6.87
CA ASN A 240 -0.85 19.03 8.03
C ASN A 240 0.02 17.78 8.08
N TYR A 241 -0.48 16.67 7.52
CA TYR A 241 0.09 15.36 7.76
C TYR A 241 0.35 14.57 6.48
N PHE A 242 1.37 13.74 6.54
CA PHE A 242 1.44 12.54 5.70
C PHE A 242 1.65 11.32 6.58
N ALA A 243 1.24 10.17 6.06
CA ALA A 243 1.32 8.90 6.74
C ALA A 243 2.22 7.94 5.98
N SER A 244 2.91 7.06 6.70
CA SER A 244 3.59 5.90 6.14
C SER A 244 3.11 4.61 6.78
N ALA A 245 2.96 3.58 5.96
CA ALA A 245 2.82 2.20 6.37
C ALA A 245 4.01 1.38 5.86
N ALA A 246 4.42 0.40 6.65
CA ALA A 246 5.62 -0.38 6.42
C ALA A 246 5.41 -1.87 6.69
N SER A 247 6.49 -2.64 6.61
CA SER A 247 6.51 -4.08 6.87
C SER A 247 6.27 -4.46 8.34
N ASP A 248 5.99 -3.51 9.21
CA ASP A 248 5.60 -3.71 10.61
C ASP A 248 4.10 -3.42 10.81
N SER A 249 3.63 -3.46 12.06
CA SER A 249 2.22 -3.24 12.41
C SER A 249 1.85 -1.78 12.66
N PHE A 250 2.78 -0.85 12.39
CA PHE A 250 2.63 0.55 12.76
C PHE A 250 2.13 1.39 11.59
N VAL A 251 1.34 2.41 11.91
CA VAL A 251 1.06 3.53 11.01
C VAL A 251 1.71 4.77 11.60
N ARG A 252 2.62 5.39 10.84
CA ARG A 252 3.39 6.55 11.29
C ARG A 252 2.84 7.82 10.67
N ILE A 253 2.67 8.87 11.47
CA ILE A 253 2.22 10.19 11.03
C ILE A 253 3.36 11.17 11.17
N TYR A 254 3.57 11.96 10.13
CA TYR A 254 4.60 12.99 10.04
C TYR A 254 3.97 14.33 9.73
N ASP A 255 4.66 15.38 10.13
CA ASP A 255 4.32 16.74 9.75
C ASP A 255 4.66 16.96 8.27
N ALA A 256 3.70 17.44 7.48
CA ALA A 256 3.88 17.65 6.04
C ALA A 256 4.84 18.80 5.68
N GLN A 257 5.18 19.69 6.62
CA GLN A 257 6.06 20.84 6.36
C GLN A 257 7.49 20.61 6.89
N THR A 258 7.59 20.12 8.12
CA THR A 258 8.86 19.89 8.82
C THR A 258 9.42 18.48 8.61
N HIS A 259 8.57 17.56 8.13
CA HIS A 259 8.90 16.15 7.90
C HIS A 259 9.32 15.40 9.17
N ALA A 260 9.03 15.98 10.34
CA ALA A 260 9.24 15.34 11.63
C ALA A 260 8.16 14.29 11.88
N LYS A 261 8.55 13.13 12.42
CA LYS A 261 7.61 12.13 12.92
C LYS A 261 6.89 12.67 14.15
N ILE A 262 5.56 12.73 14.09
CA ILE A 262 4.70 13.25 15.15
C ILE A 262 4.20 12.10 16.02
N LEU A 263 3.76 11.02 15.38
CA LEU A 263 3.00 9.95 16.05
C LEU A 263 3.29 8.59 15.42
N GLU A 264 3.35 7.57 16.27
CA GLU A 264 3.36 6.17 15.87
C GLU A 264 2.12 5.49 16.45
N MET A 265 1.22 5.04 15.57
CA MET A 265 -0.02 4.38 15.95
C MET A 265 0.16 2.88 15.79
N ASN A 266 -0.10 2.13 16.85
CA ASN A 266 0.00 0.67 16.87
C ASN A 266 -1.22 0.07 17.58
N ARG A 267 -1.27 -1.27 17.58
CA ARG A 267 -2.05 -2.07 18.50
C ARG A 267 -1.86 -1.60 19.96
N GLY A 268 -2.96 -1.38 20.68
CA GLY A 268 -2.96 -1.18 22.13
C GLY A 268 -2.46 -2.41 22.92
N GLN A 269 -2.23 -2.29 24.23
CA GLN A 269 -1.86 -3.45 25.05
C GLN A 269 -3.11 -4.25 25.45
N GLY A 270 -3.26 -5.48 24.94
CA GLY A 270 -4.39 -6.37 25.28
C GLY A 270 -4.67 -7.45 24.22
N THR A 271 -5.45 -8.47 24.58
CA THR A 271 -5.87 -9.57 23.67
C THR A 271 -6.88 -9.11 22.61
N ASP A 272 -7.69 -8.08 22.92
CA ASP A 272 -8.68 -7.46 22.02
C ASP A 272 -8.21 -6.10 21.49
N ALA A 273 -6.90 -5.87 21.45
CA ALA A 273 -6.36 -4.56 21.16
C ALA A 273 -6.51 -4.14 19.70
N ALA A 274 -7.23 -3.02 19.50
CA ALA A 274 -7.44 -2.37 18.22
C ALA A 274 -6.13 -1.91 17.60
N GLY A 275 -5.97 -2.14 16.29
CA GLY A 275 -4.76 -1.87 15.51
C GLY A 275 -4.32 -3.09 14.70
N HIS A 276 -3.29 -2.91 13.88
CA HIS A 276 -2.78 -3.99 13.05
C HIS A 276 -1.96 -5.00 13.86
N SER A 277 -2.04 -6.28 13.48
CA SER A 277 -1.22 -7.37 14.05
C SER A 277 -0.17 -7.91 13.09
N SER A 278 -0.11 -7.38 11.87
CA SER A 278 0.85 -7.76 10.84
C SER A 278 1.19 -6.55 9.96
N ARG A 279 1.92 -6.80 8.86
CA ARG A 279 2.39 -5.78 7.90
C ARG A 279 1.25 -4.92 7.40
N VAL A 280 1.45 -3.61 7.37
CA VAL A 280 0.50 -2.65 6.80
C VAL A 280 0.92 -2.35 5.37
N PHE A 281 0.00 -2.54 4.43
CA PHE A 281 0.29 -2.39 3.00
C PHE A 281 -0.27 -1.12 2.39
N SER A 282 -1.38 -0.59 2.90
CA SER A 282 -2.02 0.61 2.34
C SER A 282 -2.53 1.54 3.42
N VAL A 283 -2.45 2.85 3.17
CA VAL A 283 -2.98 3.91 4.05
C VAL A 283 -3.63 4.98 3.18
N LYS A 284 -4.80 5.49 3.60
CA LYS A 284 -5.50 6.62 2.95
C LYS A 284 -6.14 7.53 3.98
N PHE A 285 -5.98 8.84 3.80
CA PHE A 285 -6.68 9.85 4.59
C PHE A 285 -8.12 9.99 4.13
N HIS A 286 -9.02 10.30 5.06
CA HIS A 286 -10.38 10.69 4.72
C HIS A 286 -10.37 12.04 3.96
N PRO A 287 -11.14 12.20 2.87
CA PRO A 287 -11.07 13.37 2.00
C PRO A 287 -11.62 14.67 2.62
N SER A 288 -12.43 14.57 3.68
CA SER A 288 -13.03 15.72 4.37
C SER A 288 -12.79 15.76 5.88
N ASP A 289 -12.35 14.65 6.49
CA ASP A 289 -12.06 14.60 7.93
C ASP A 289 -10.55 14.59 8.12
N THR A 290 -10.04 15.65 8.74
CA THR A 290 -8.61 15.94 8.81
C THR A 290 -7.87 15.08 9.84
N ASN A 291 -8.59 14.36 10.70
CA ASN A 291 -7.99 13.55 11.75
C ASN A 291 -8.12 12.06 11.49
N MET A 292 -8.87 11.68 10.45
CA MET A 292 -9.21 10.29 10.19
C MET A 292 -8.45 9.75 8.98
N LEU A 293 -7.92 8.55 9.14
CA LEU A 293 -7.36 7.75 8.05
C LEU A 293 -7.75 6.29 8.22
N ILE A 294 -7.68 5.55 7.12
CA ILE A 294 -7.81 4.09 7.11
C ILE A 294 -6.51 3.45 6.67
N SER A 295 -6.28 2.22 7.13
CA SER A 295 -5.18 1.39 6.67
C SER A 295 -5.61 -0.05 6.47
N GLY A 296 -4.96 -0.74 5.54
CA GLY A 296 -5.18 -2.14 5.23
C GLY A 296 -3.90 -2.94 5.35
N GLY A 297 -3.98 -4.15 5.91
CA GLY A 297 -2.83 -4.99 6.16
C GLY A 297 -3.04 -6.47 5.88
N TRP A 298 -1.96 -7.24 6.11
CA TRP A 298 -1.93 -8.69 5.93
C TRP A 298 -2.76 -9.46 6.96
N ASP A 299 -3.21 -8.79 8.01
CA ASP A 299 -4.02 -9.35 9.10
C ASP A 299 -5.51 -9.46 8.76
N ASN A 300 -5.88 -9.23 7.50
CA ASN A 300 -7.26 -9.27 6.99
C ASN A 300 -8.17 -8.21 7.62
N THR A 301 -7.60 -7.06 8.00
CA THR A 301 -8.35 -5.95 8.59
C THR A 301 -8.14 -4.66 7.84
N ILE A 302 -9.19 -3.84 7.82
CA ILE A 302 -9.11 -2.40 7.54
C ILE A 302 -9.30 -1.69 8.88
N GLN A 303 -8.28 -0.95 9.32
CA GLN A 303 -8.29 -0.21 10.57
C GLN A 303 -8.62 1.26 10.31
N PHE A 304 -9.37 1.88 11.22
CA PHE A 304 -9.67 3.31 11.22
C PHE A 304 -8.89 3.96 12.34
N TRP A 305 -8.14 5.01 12.04
CA TRP A 305 -7.31 5.71 13.01
C TRP A 305 -7.78 7.13 13.15
N ASP A 306 -7.87 7.57 14.41
CA ASP A 306 -8.02 8.98 14.76
C ASP A 306 -6.69 9.50 15.31
N ILE A 307 -6.09 10.45 14.59
CA ILE A 307 -4.80 11.06 14.93
C ILE A 307 -4.84 11.74 16.30
N ARG A 308 -6.01 12.25 16.73
CA ARG A 308 -6.17 12.94 18.03
C ARG A 308 -6.12 11.98 19.20
N VAL A 309 -6.55 10.74 18.97
CA VAL A 309 -6.63 9.69 20.00
C VAL A 309 -5.36 8.84 19.98
N GLY A 310 -4.75 8.65 18.81
CA GLY A 310 -3.47 7.96 18.65
C GLY A 310 -3.54 6.44 18.61
N HIS A 311 -4.75 5.87 18.49
CA HIS A 311 -4.96 4.44 18.29
C HIS A 311 -6.13 4.16 17.34
N SER A 312 -6.27 2.91 16.91
CA SER A 312 -7.39 2.49 16.07
C SER A 312 -8.70 2.63 16.85
N VAL A 313 -9.71 3.24 16.22
CA VAL A 313 -11.05 3.49 16.80
C VAL A 313 -12.08 2.48 16.29
N ARG A 314 -11.81 1.81 15.17
CA ARG A 314 -12.70 0.82 14.55
C ARG A 314 -11.93 -0.06 13.60
N ALA A 315 -12.42 -1.27 13.35
CA ALA A 315 -11.93 -2.16 12.31
C ALA A 315 -13.06 -2.78 11.48
N ILE A 316 -12.77 -3.09 10.21
CA ILE A 316 -13.54 -4.00 9.35
C ILE A 316 -12.71 -5.26 9.17
N TYR A 317 -13.34 -6.43 9.31
CA TYR A 317 -12.69 -7.73 9.17
C TYR A 317 -13.09 -8.40 7.85
N GLY A 318 -12.16 -9.07 7.19
CA GLY A 318 -12.40 -9.84 5.98
C GLY A 318 -11.43 -9.52 4.84
N PRO A 319 -11.33 -8.25 4.39
CA PRO A 319 -10.46 -7.88 3.27
C PRO A 319 -8.98 -8.17 3.53
N HIS A 320 -8.34 -8.93 2.64
CA HIS A 320 -6.91 -9.22 2.71
C HIS A 320 -6.13 -8.25 1.83
N ILE A 321 -5.46 -7.26 2.43
CA ILE A 321 -4.81 -6.18 1.69
C ILE A 321 -3.31 -6.44 1.60
N CYS A 322 -2.78 -6.57 0.38
CA CYS A 322 -1.36 -6.82 0.12
C CYS A 322 -0.71 -5.86 -0.88
N GLY A 323 -1.44 -4.84 -1.33
CA GLY A 323 -0.97 -3.87 -2.31
C GLY A 323 -0.99 -2.45 -1.77
N THR A 324 -0.03 -1.64 -2.22
CA THR A 324 0.12 -0.23 -1.82
C THR A 324 -1.14 0.59 -2.08
N ASP A 325 -1.81 0.30 -3.20
CA ASP A 325 -2.98 1.01 -3.69
C ASP A 325 -4.24 0.15 -3.66
N ALA A 326 -4.28 -0.88 -2.81
CA ALA A 326 -5.43 -1.77 -2.70
C ALA A 326 -6.59 -1.20 -1.85
N LEU A 327 -6.41 -0.04 -1.24
CA LEU A 327 -7.42 0.63 -0.42
C LEU A 327 -7.61 2.06 -0.91
N ASP A 328 -8.86 2.50 -1.06
CA ASP A 328 -9.21 3.87 -1.45
C ASP A 328 -10.51 4.33 -0.78
N ILE A 329 -10.68 5.65 -0.65
CA ILE A 329 -11.92 6.27 -0.16
C ILE A 329 -12.55 7.04 -1.32
N SER A 330 -13.87 6.95 -1.46
CA SER A 330 -14.60 7.71 -2.48
C SER A 330 -14.44 9.22 -2.26
N PRO A 331 -14.52 10.05 -3.31
CA PRO A 331 -14.28 11.50 -3.18
C PRO A 331 -15.23 12.22 -2.20
N ASP A 332 -16.44 11.69 -2.04
CA ASP A 332 -17.45 12.18 -1.09
C ASP A 332 -17.23 11.66 0.35
N GLY A 333 -16.29 10.74 0.55
CA GLY A 333 -15.98 10.13 1.86
C GLY A 333 -16.95 9.04 2.32
N SER A 334 -17.95 8.69 1.52
CA SER A 334 -19.03 7.79 1.94
C SER A 334 -18.66 6.30 1.84
N LEU A 335 -17.78 5.93 0.90
CA LEU A 335 -17.43 4.55 0.60
C LEU A 335 -15.93 4.28 0.72
N ILE A 336 -15.61 3.05 1.09
CA ILE A 336 -14.26 2.48 1.08
C ILE A 336 -14.22 1.40 0.01
N LEU A 337 -13.20 1.44 -0.84
CA LEU A 337 -12.90 0.39 -1.79
C LEU A 337 -11.79 -0.49 -1.24
N ALA A 338 -12.02 -1.80 -1.23
CA ALA A 338 -11.02 -2.79 -0.87
C ALA A 338 -10.77 -3.74 -2.05
N ALA A 339 -9.59 -3.63 -2.65
CA ALA A 339 -9.04 -4.57 -3.62
C ALA A 339 -8.24 -5.65 -2.87
N SER A 340 -8.87 -6.79 -2.67
CA SER A 340 -8.39 -7.89 -1.84
C SER A 340 -7.57 -8.90 -2.64
N PHE A 341 -6.54 -9.43 -1.98
CA PHE A 341 -5.75 -10.57 -2.44
C PHE A 341 -6.42 -11.89 -2.00
N ALA A 342 -7.72 -11.99 -2.28
CA ALA A 342 -8.53 -13.15 -1.94
C ALA A 342 -8.99 -13.90 -3.19
N LYS A 343 -9.29 -15.19 -3.03
CA LYS A 343 -9.76 -16.04 -4.14
C LYS A 343 -11.21 -15.77 -4.54
N SER A 344 -12.01 -15.21 -3.63
CA SER A 344 -13.37 -14.75 -3.86
C SER A 344 -13.50 -13.31 -3.38
N ASP A 345 -14.55 -12.64 -3.86
CA ASP A 345 -14.94 -11.30 -3.40
C ASP A 345 -13.76 -10.31 -3.45
N GLN A 346 -13.09 -10.30 -4.60
CA GLN A 346 -11.84 -9.57 -4.79
C GLN A 346 -12.00 -8.06 -4.61
N LEU A 347 -13.13 -7.50 -5.05
CA LEU A 347 -13.34 -6.06 -5.10
C LEU A 347 -14.62 -5.73 -4.35
N GLN A 348 -14.48 -5.16 -3.16
CA GLN A 348 -15.59 -4.91 -2.25
C GLN A 348 -15.68 -3.42 -1.93
N THR A 349 -16.90 -2.93 -1.77
CA THR A 349 -17.17 -1.59 -1.27
C THR A 349 -17.84 -1.65 0.09
N TYR A 350 -17.40 -0.80 1.00
CA TYR A 350 -17.93 -0.70 2.36
C TYR A 350 -18.43 0.71 2.62
N ASP A 351 -19.50 0.83 3.37
CA ASP A 351 -19.98 2.11 3.88
C ASP A 351 -19.01 2.61 4.95
N TYR A 352 -18.48 3.82 4.78
CA TYR A 352 -17.51 4.39 5.71
C TYR A 352 -18.14 4.61 7.08
N ALA A 353 -19.39 5.08 7.18
CA ALA A 353 -19.99 5.43 8.47
C ALA A 353 -20.28 4.20 9.35
N THR A 354 -20.73 3.10 8.75
CA THR A 354 -21.19 1.89 9.46
C THR A 354 -20.18 0.74 9.41
N GLY A 355 -19.24 0.75 8.46
CA GLY A 355 -18.31 -0.35 8.20
C GLY A 355 -18.96 -1.60 7.59
N ARG A 356 -20.20 -1.49 7.11
CA ARG A 356 -20.92 -2.62 6.50
C ARG A 356 -20.56 -2.75 5.03
N LEU A 357 -20.54 -3.99 4.54
CA LEU A 357 -20.40 -4.29 3.12
C LEU A 357 -21.61 -3.71 2.37
N VAL A 358 -21.34 -2.89 1.35
CA VAL A 358 -22.36 -2.27 0.49
C VAL A 358 -22.51 -3.11 -0.77
N ASP A 359 -21.41 -3.38 -1.47
CA ASP A 359 -21.43 -4.13 -2.71
C ASP A 359 -20.16 -4.98 -2.90
N THR A 360 -20.27 -6.01 -3.72
CA THR A 360 -19.15 -6.84 -4.18
C THR A 360 -19.14 -6.86 -5.70
N LEU A 361 -18.17 -6.16 -6.29
CA LEU A 361 -18.03 -6.05 -7.73
C LEU A 361 -17.45 -7.37 -8.28
N ALA A 362 -18.27 -8.08 -9.05
CA ALA A 362 -17.91 -9.37 -9.61
C ALA A 362 -16.72 -9.25 -10.59
N TRP A 363 -15.55 -9.74 -10.16
CA TRP A 363 -14.34 -9.67 -10.98
C TRP A 363 -14.38 -10.66 -12.17
N SER A 364 -14.86 -11.89 -11.95
CA SER A 364 -15.09 -12.87 -13.02
C SER A 364 -16.55 -12.83 -13.44
N VAL A 365 -16.80 -12.66 -14.75
CA VAL A 365 -18.15 -12.64 -15.33
C VAL A 365 -18.57 -14.02 -15.85
N MET A 366 -17.62 -14.95 -16.05
CA MET A 366 -17.92 -16.27 -16.59
C MET A 366 -18.19 -17.30 -15.48
N ASP A 367 -19.45 -17.68 -15.33
CA ASP A 367 -19.87 -18.86 -14.58
C ASP A 367 -19.22 -20.11 -15.19
N GLY A 368 -18.34 -20.77 -14.43
CA GLY A 368 -17.80 -22.09 -14.78
C GLY A 368 -16.29 -22.20 -14.72
N GLU A 369 -15.54 -21.12 -14.93
CA GLU A 369 -14.09 -21.11 -14.72
C GLU A 369 -13.76 -20.27 -13.47
N ARG A 370 -13.59 -20.94 -12.32
CA ARG A 370 -13.06 -20.35 -11.08
C ARG A 370 -11.58 -19.97 -11.23
N ARG A 371 -11.28 -19.07 -12.17
CA ARG A 371 -9.95 -18.51 -12.35
C ARG A 371 -9.80 -17.35 -11.39
N CYS A 372 -9.12 -17.61 -10.29
CA CYS A 372 -8.90 -16.62 -9.24
C CYS A 372 -8.03 -15.49 -9.78
N SER A 373 -8.44 -14.25 -9.54
CA SER A 373 -7.57 -13.09 -9.63
C SER A 373 -7.39 -12.52 -8.23
N LEU A 374 -6.21 -11.94 -8.00
CA LEU A 374 -5.75 -11.39 -6.74
C LEU A 374 -5.39 -9.94 -7.04
N LEU A 375 -6.09 -9.01 -6.40
CA LEU A 375 -5.94 -7.60 -6.72
C LEU A 375 -4.84 -6.96 -5.87
N TYR A 376 -4.02 -6.15 -6.53
CA TYR A 376 -2.98 -5.35 -5.87
C TYR A 376 -3.33 -3.87 -5.81
N SER A 377 -4.26 -3.42 -6.66
CA SER A 377 -4.59 -2.01 -6.79
C SER A 377 -6.06 -1.82 -7.11
N GLY A 378 -6.68 -0.83 -6.48
CA GLY A 378 -8.04 -0.36 -6.72
C GLY A 378 -8.15 1.13 -6.41
N SER A 379 -8.79 1.90 -7.27
CA SER A 379 -8.98 3.34 -7.09
C SER A 379 -10.36 3.76 -7.56
N PHE A 380 -11.02 4.63 -6.79
CA PHE A 380 -12.19 5.35 -7.24
C PHE A 380 -11.82 6.43 -8.26
N GLY A 381 -12.75 6.69 -9.16
CA GLY A 381 -12.83 7.94 -9.91
C GLY A 381 -12.90 9.14 -8.99
N ARG A 382 -12.35 10.28 -9.44
CA ARG A 382 -12.29 11.52 -8.67
C ARG A 382 -13.37 12.52 -9.08
N ARG A 383 -14.14 12.24 -10.13
CA ARG A 383 -15.25 13.09 -10.54
C ARG A 383 -16.33 13.02 -9.48
N ALA A 384 -16.77 14.18 -8.99
CA ALA A 384 -17.93 14.25 -8.12
C ALA A 384 -19.09 13.54 -8.82
N ALA A 385 -19.68 12.55 -8.15
CA ALA A 385 -20.89 11.90 -8.64
C ALA A 385 -21.93 13.00 -8.84
N GLY A 386 -22.11 13.45 -10.08
CA GLY A 386 -23.30 14.22 -10.44
C GLY A 386 -24.53 13.40 -10.08
N SER A 387 -25.69 14.05 -10.04
CA SER A 387 -27.01 13.51 -9.68
C SER A 387 -27.47 12.19 -10.34
N ASN A 388 -26.63 11.55 -11.16
CA ASN A 388 -26.88 10.31 -11.87
C ASN A 388 -26.05 9.10 -11.36
N GLY A 389 -25.36 9.18 -10.21
CA GLY A 389 -24.71 8.00 -9.60
C GLY A 389 -23.56 7.38 -10.41
N GLY A 390 -23.03 8.09 -11.42
CA GLY A 390 -22.04 7.60 -12.39
C GLY A 390 -20.59 7.67 -11.89
N GLY A 391 -20.31 7.06 -10.74
CA GLY A 391 -18.93 6.86 -10.28
C GLY A 391 -18.27 5.66 -10.96
N VAL A 392 -16.95 5.65 -11.02
CA VAL A 392 -16.18 4.57 -11.62
C VAL A 392 -15.13 4.04 -10.65
N VAL A 393 -14.76 2.79 -10.80
CA VAL A 393 -13.64 2.17 -10.09
C VAL A 393 -12.72 1.53 -11.10
N VAL A 394 -11.42 1.73 -10.98
CA VAL A 394 -10.42 0.96 -11.72
C VAL A 394 -9.67 0.07 -10.76
N ALA A 395 -9.45 -1.18 -11.14
CA ALA A 395 -8.67 -2.11 -10.35
C ALA A 395 -7.83 -3.02 -11.25
N GLY A 396 -6.74 -3.54 -10.70
CA GLY A 396 -5.80 -4.40 -11.41
C GLY A 396 -5.14 -5.40 -10.47
N GLY A 397 -4.72 -6.52 -11.05
CA GLY A 397 -4.12 -7.59 -10.28
C GLY A 397 -3.42 -8.66 -11.08
N CYS A 398 -3.10 -9.74 -10.37
CA CYS A 398 -2.56 -10.98 -10.93
C CYS A 398 -3.66 -12.03 -10.99
N GLY A 399 -3.67 -12.89 -11.99
CA GLY A 399 -4.62 -13.98 -12.07
C GLY A 399 -4.39 -14.82 -13.31
N ALA A 400 -5.41 -15.55 -13.73
CA ALA A 400 -5.30 -16.35 -14.94
C ALA A 400 -5.09 -15.53 -16.22
N PHE A 401 -5.51 -14.25 -16.23
CA PHE A 401 -5.46 -13.41 -17.44
C PHE A 401 -4.71 -12.09 -17.25
N ASN A 402 -4.07 -11.85 -16.09
CA ASN A 402 -3.40 -10.61 -15.67
C ASN A 402 -4.07 -9.38 -16.30
N GLU A 403 -5.05 -8.80 -15.62
CA GLU A 403 -5.97 -7.85 -16.23
C GLU A 403 -6.18 -6.59 -15.38
N VAL A 404 -6.62 -5.53 -16.06
CA VAL A 404 -7.10 -4.28 -15.49
C VAL A 404 -8.53 -4.08 -15.93
N LYS A 405 -9.41 -3.78 -14.98
CA LYS A 405 -10.83 -3.58 -15.23
C LYS A 405 -11.28 -2.24 -14.67
N MET A 406 -12.14 -1.58 -15.42
CA MET A 406 -12.86 -0.39 -14.98
C MET A 406 -14.34 -0.75 -14.86
N PHE A 407 -14.92 -0.50 -13.70
CA PHE A 407 -16.31 -0.76 -13.35
C PHE A 407 -17.09 0.54 -13.22
N SER A 408 -18.34 0.51 -13.64
CA SER A 408 -19.32 1.54 -13.29
C SER A 408 -19.95 1.17 -11.94
N LEU A 409 -19.93 2.07 -10.97
CA LEU A 409 -20.58 1.87 -9.68
C LEU A 409 -22.11 1.88 -9.80
N ALA A 410 -22.66 2.52 -10.83
CA ALA A 410 -24.10 2.55 -11.06
C ALA A 410 -24.65 1.17 -11.49
N THR A 411 -23.87 0.41 -12.28
CA THR A 411 -24.31 -0.89 -12.83
C THR A 411 -23.61 -2.08 -12.19
N GLY A 412 -22.51 -1.87 -11.47
CA GLY A 412 -21.64 -2.92 -10.94
C GLY A 412 -20.88 -3.69 -12.03
N ARG A 413 -20.92 -3.24 -13.28
CA ARG A 413 -20.39 -3.97 -14.45
C ARG A 413 -19.13 -3.34 -15.01
N ALA A 414 -18.32 -4.17 -15.64
CA ALA A 414 -17.10 -3.75 -16.32
C ALA A 414 -17.45 -2.98 -17.61
N VAL A 415 -16.94 -1.75 -17.71
CA VAL A 415 -17.07 -0.85 -18.86
C VAL A 415 -15.80 -0.80 -19.71
N GLY A 416 -14.66 -1.20 -19.14
CA GLY A 416 -13.38 -1.29 -19.81
C GLY A 416 -12.54 -2.43 -19.26
N VAL A 417 -11.91 -3.21 -20.15
CA VAL A 417 -11.01 -4.31 -19.77
C VAL A 417 -9.76 -4.23 -20.61
N ALA A 418 -8.60 -4.27 -19.98
CA ALA A 418 -7.30 -4.50 -20.61
C ALA A 418 -6.73 -5.81 -20.05
N HIS A 419 -6.38 -6.75 -20.93
CA HIS A 419 -5.94 -8.09 -20.53
C HIS A 419 -4.81 -8.61 -21.41
N GLY A 420 -4.19 -9.72 -21.01
CA GLY A 420 -3.08 -10.30 -21.75
C GLY A 420 -1.74 -9.66 -21.41
N PHE A 421 -1.63 -9.02 -20.23
CA PHE A 421 -0.34 -8.62 -19.69
C PHE A 421 0.51 -9.86 -19.42
N THR A 422 1.80 -9.82 -19.79
CA THR A 422 2.70 -10.98 -19.67
C THR A 422 2.97 -11.36 -18.23
N HIS A 423 2.84 -10.41 -17.30
CA HIS A 423 3.07 -10.57 -15.87
C HIS A 423 2.02 -9.80 -15.06
N SER A 424 2.07 -9.95 -13.74
CA SER A 424 1.16 -9.32 -12.79
C SER A 424 1.15 -7.79 -12.88
N VAL A 425 -0.05 -7.22 -12.75
CA VAL A 425 -0.26 -5.78 -12.56
C VAL A 425 -0.12 -5.47 -11.07
N TYR A 426 0.78 -4.55 -10.70
CA TYR A 426 1.00 -4.16 -9.31
C TYR A 426 0.28 -2.87 -8.92
N SER A 427 0.20 -1.91 -9.84
CA SER A 427 -0.41 -0.61 -9.58
C SER A 427 -1.18 -0.12 -10.78
N VAL A 428 -2.35 0.46 -10.50
CA VAL A 428 -3.20 1.13 -11.48
C VAL A 428 -3.54 2.51 -10.93
N ALA A 429 -3.41 3.52 -11.79
CA ALA A 429 -3.81 4.88 -11.47
C ALA A 429 -4.81 5.39 -12.50
N LEU A 430 -5.84 6.07 -12.02
CA LEU A 430 -6.81 6.83 -12.82
C LEU A 430 -6.46 8.31 -12.68
N SER A 431 -6.44 9.04 -13.79
CA SER A 431 -6.25 10.50 -13.76
C SER A 431 -7.42 11.18 -13.06
N ASN A 432 -7.18 12.34 -12.44
CA ASN A 432 -8.21 13.08 -11.69
C ASN A 432 -9.38 13.52 -12.59
N ASN A 433 -9.10 13.78 -13.87
CA ASN A 433 -10.10 14.08 -14.90
C ASN A 433 -10.79 12.83 -15.50
N GLU A 434 -10.40 11.62 -15.09
CA GLU A 434 -10.93 10.34 -15.56
C GLU A 434 -10.84 10.13 -17.09
N ARG A 435 -9.79 10.69 -17.70
CA ARG A 435 -9.51 10.53 -19.14
C ARG A 435 -8.39 9.55 -19.42
N MET A 436 -7.59 9.18 -18.42
CA MET A 436 -6.45 8.30 -18.61
C MET A 436 -6.32 7.28 -17.48
N VAL A 437 -5.89 6.08 -17.84
CA VAL A 437 -5.46 5.03 -16.91
C VAL A 437 -4.00 4.72 -17.18
N ALA A 438 -3.19 4.70 -16.13
CA ALA A 438 -1.83 4.21 -16.16
C ALA A 438 -1.73 2.87 -15.42
N VAL A 439 -0.90 1.97 -15.96
CA VAL A 439 -0.73 0.61 -15.43
C VAL A 439 0.76 0.30 -15.33
N GLY A 440 1.19 -0.16 -14.15
CA GLY A 440 2.53 -0.65 -13.87
C GLY A 440 2.51 -2.06 -13.28
N GLY A 441 3.55 -2.84 -13.54
CA GLY A 441 3.68 -4.19 -13.00
C GLY A 441 5.01 -4.87 -13.29
N ALA A 442 5.05 -6.18 -13.08
CA ALA A 442 6.24 -7.02 -13.28
C ALA A 442 6.69 -7.15 -14.75
N PHE A 443 5.87 -6.69 -15.69
CA PHE A 443 6.17 -6.73 -17.13
C PHE A 443 7.13 -5.61 -17.58
N LYS A 444 7.77 -4.90 -16.64
CA LYS A 444 8.83 -3.90 -16.88
C LYS A 444 8.44 -2.85 -17.91
N SER A 445 7.23 -2.32 -17.80
CA SER A 445 6.73 -1.27 -18.68
C SER A 445 5.68 -0.46 -17.96
N VAL A 446 5.46 0.77 -18.42
CA VAL A 446 4.32 1.60 -18.06
C VAL A 446 3.38 1.64 -19.27
N TYR A 447 2.14 1.21 -19.07
CA TYR A 447 1.10 1.31 -20.09
C TYR A 447 0.18 2.48 -19.79
N GLY A 448 -0.11 3.30 -20.79
CA GLY A 448 -1.11 4.36 -20.71
C GLY A 448 -2.28 4.07 -21.65
N TYR A 449 -3.50 4.19 -21.13
CA TYR A 449 -4.74 4.08 -21.88
C TYR A 449 -5.53 5.39 -21.76
N ASP A 450 -5.98 5.94 -22.88
CA ASP A 450 -7.03 6.96 -22.88
C ASP A 450 -8.39 6.28 -22.64
N ILE A 451 -9.28 6.99 -21.95
CA ILE A 451 -10.66 6.58 -21.69
C ILE A 451 -11.57 7.32 -22.67
N ASP A 452 -12.20 6.56 -23.56
CA ASP A 452 -13.20 7.06 -24.50
C ASP A 452 -14.55 7.23 -23.78
N GLN A 453 -14.81 8.46 -23.31
CA GLN A 453 -16.07 8.80 -22.62
C GLN A 453 -17.29 8.84 -23.56
N HIS A 454 -17.07 8.81 -24.88
CA HIS A 454 -18.14 8.90 -25.89
C HIS A 454 -18.49 7.55 -26.52
N ALA A 455 -17.60 6.54 -26.42
CA ALA A 455 -17.99 5.17 -26.65
C ALA A 455 -19.16 4.86 -25.72
N GLN A 456 -20.32 4.51 -26.30
CA GLN A 456 -21.50 4.14 -25.53
C GLN A 456 -21.05 3.19 -24.43
N THR A 457 -21.41 3.50 -23.17
CA THR A 457 -21.25 2.63 -22.01
C THR A 457 -22.17 1.43 -22.16
N THR A 458 -22.03 0.68 -23.25
CA THR A 458 -22.53 -0.67 -23.36
C THR A 458 -21.66 -1.47 -22.43
N ASP A 459 -22.24 -1.89 -21.30
CA ASP A 459 -21.61 -2.86 -20.42
C ASP A 459 -20.97 -3.95 -21.27
N ILE A 460 -19.74 -4.35 -20.93
CA ILE A 460 -19.11 -5.48 -21.59
C ILE A 460 -19.86 -6.74 -21.13
N VAL A 461 -20.87 -7.13 -21.90
CA VAL A 461 -21.57 -8.40 -21.72
C VAL A 461 -20.71 -9.47 -22.37
N TYR A 462 -20.17 -10.37 -21.56
CA TYR A 462 -19.45 -11.56 -22.02
C TYR A 462 -20.41 -12.69 -22.34
#